data_AF-A0A286FEX2-F1
#
_entry.id   AF-A0A286FEX2-F1
#
_cell.length_a   1.000
_cell.length_b   1.000
_cell.length_c   1.000
_cell.angle_alpha   90.00
_cell.angle_beta   90.00
_cell.angle_gamma   90.00
#
_symmetry.space_group_name_H-M   'P 1'
#
loop_
_entity.id
_entity.type
_entity.pdbx_description
1 polymer ?
#
loop_
_entity_poly.entity_id
_entity_poly.type
_entity_poly.pdbx_seq_one_letter_code
_entity_poly.pdbx_strand_id
1 'polypeptide(L)'
;MEKLSPQQLATLHNHLIQTGSTDALIEELLDHLACEVEHYMWLGLTFESSLNNVLEQANIKAVRHLRETYQIELAMTDEQLEQASLDDIVFEFRNKAYGAYDLRRAYPINLRNAFIMTLSLFMMGMAMMDRLGRETWSYVSLGGAVWILGLCGVTFAVVSWYLQHIRQQQLYMR
;
A
#
# COMPACT_ATOMS: atom_id res chain seq x y z
N MET A 1 7.58 -32.39 29.07
CA MET A 1 7.13 -30.99 29.20
C MET A 1 6.13 -30.97 30.32
N GLU A 2 6.47 -30.29 31.41
CA GLU A 2 5.53 -30.06 32.50
C GLU A 2 4.55 -28.99 32.03
N LYS A 3 3.28 -29.34 31.89
CA LYS A 3 2.26 -28.42 31.38
C LYS A 3 1.82 -27.46 32.47
N LEU A 4 1.55 -26.22 32.09
CA LEU A 4 0.96 -25.23 32.99
C LEU A 4 -0.36 -25.74 33.57
N SER A 5 -0.56 -25.53 34.86
CA SER A 5 -1.83 -25.83 35.50
C SER A 5 -2.93 -24.86 35.03
N PRO A 6 -4.21 -25.26 35.08
CA PRO A 6 -5.33 -24.39 34.70
C PRO A 6 -5.37 -23.06 35.45
N GLN A 7 -4.89 -23.06 36.71
CA GLN A 7 -4.81 -21.85 37.54
C GLN A 7 -3.71 -20.90 37.04
N GLN A 8 -2.56 -21.44 36.65
CA GLN A 8 -1.45 -20.65 36.11
C GLN A 8 -1.78 -20.06 34.73
N LEU A 9 -2.49 -20.81 33.90
CA LEU A 9 -2.99 -20.33 32.61
C LEU A 9 -3.97 -19.16 32.80
N ALA A 10 -4.88 -19.27 33.78
CA ALA A 10 -5.82 -18.20 34.11
C ALA A 10 -5.12 -16.93 34.61
N THR A 11 -4.03 -17.07 35.39
CA THR A 11 -3.21 -15.93 35.81
C THR A 11 -2.58 -15.21 34.62
N LEU A 12 -2.07 -15.97 33.64
CA LEU A 12 -1.42 -15.43 32.45
C LEU A 12 -2.43 -14.69 31.54
N HIS A 13 -3.60 -15.30 31.35
CA HIS A 13 -4.72 -14.70 30.63
C HIS A 13 -5.20 -13.39 31.28
N ASN A 14 -5.37 -13.36 32.61
CA ASN A 14 -5.78 -12.15 33.33
C ASN A 14 -4.75 -11.03 33.22
N HIS A 15 -3.46 -11.37 33.14
CA HIS A 15 -2.40 -10.38 32.94
C HIS A 15 -2.46 -9.75 31.55
N LEU A 16 -2.72 -10.56 30.50
CA LEU A 16 -2.88 -10.09 29.12
C LEU A 16 -4.07 -9.14 28.94
N ILE A 17 -5.19 -9.43 29.62
CA ILE A 17 -6.36 -8.53 29.66
C ILE A 17 -6.01 -7.19 30.30
N GLN A 18 -5.29 -7.20 31.43
CA GLN A 18 -4.92 -5.97 32.13
C GLN A 18 -3.96 -5.08 31.32
N THR A 19 -3.14 -5.66 30.46
CA THR A 19 -2.28 -4.91 29.52
C THR A 19 -3.02 -4.35 28.29
N GLY A 20 -4.34 -4.56 28.17
CA GLY A 20 -5.16 -3.96 27.11
C GLY A 20 -5.13 -4.68 25.77
N SER A 21 -4.80 -5.98 25.75
CA SER A 21 -4.84 -6.79 24.52
C SER A 21 -6.29 -7.07 24.08
N THR A 22 -6.52 -7.16 22.77
CA THR A 22 -7.84 -7.46 22.18
C THR A 22 -8.13 -8.96 22.21
N ASP A 23 -9.38 -9.41 22.41
CA ASP A 23 -9.75 -10.84 22.60
C ASP A 23 -9.12 -11.81 21.60
N ALA A 24 -9.05 -11.47 20.32
CA ALA A 24 -8.45 -12.33 19.29
C ALA A 24 -6.91 -12.46 19.40
N LEU A 25 -6.24 -11.41 19.89
CA LEU A 25 -4.80 -11.39 20.09
C LEU A 25 -4.41 -12.11 21.38
N ILE A 26 -5.32 -12.15 22.37
CA ILE A 26 -5.09 -12.81 23.66
C ILE A 26 -4.91 -14.31 23.48
N GLU A 27 -5.72 -14.99 22.67
CA GLU A 27 -5.58 -16.45 22.47
C GLU A 27 -4.22 -16.83 21.86
N GLU A 28 -3.76 -16.09 20.84
CA GLU A 28 -2.49 -16.37 20.16
C GLU A 28 -1.27 -15.98 21.02
N LEU A 29 -1.35 -14.87 21.75
CA LEU A 29 -0.31 -14.49 22.71
C LEU A 29 -0.25 -15.43 23.91
N LEU A 30 -1.40 -15.92 24.40
CA LEU A 30 -1.48 -16.83 25.54
C LEU A 30 -0.77 -18.14 25.22
N ASP A 31 -0.97 -18.71 24.04
CA ASP A 31 -0.34 -19.98 23.65
C ASP A 31 1.19 -19.84 23.53
N HIS A 32 1.66 -18.77 22.88
CA HIS A 32 3.08 -18.49 22.76
C HIS A 32 3.76 -18.20 24.11
N LEU A 33 3.12 -17.42 24.98
CA LEU A 33 3.67 -17.12 26.30
C LEU A 33 3.62 -18.33 27.24
N ALA A 34 2.57 -19.15 27.14
CA ALA A 34 2.49 -20.40 27.91
C ALA A 34 3.63 -21.35 27.54
N CYS A 35 3.90 -21.54 26.25
CA CYS A 35 5.00 -22.37 25.77
C CYS A 35 6.36 -21.90 26.30
N GLU A 36 6.60 -20.58 26.30
CA GLU A 36 7.87 -20.02 26.78
C GLU A 36 8.02 -20.14 28.31
N VAL A 37 6.93 -19.94 29.07
CA VAL A 37 6.94 -20.15 30.53
C VAL A 37 7.17 -21.62 30.87
N GLU A 38 6.55 -22.56 30.14
CA GLU A 38 6.80 -24.00 30.29
C GLU A 38 8.26 -24.37 30.02
N HIS A 39 8.89 -23.71 29.05
CA HIS A 39 10.31 -23.91 28.75
C HIS A 39 11.21 -23.50 29.94
N TYR A 40 10.96 -22.35 30.56
CA TYR A 40 11.72 -21.90 31.73
C TYR A 40 11.46 -22.73 32.99
N MET A 41 10.22 -23.19 33.18
CA MET A 41 9.90 -24.15 34.24
C MET A 41 10.65 -25.48 34.04
N TRP A 42 10.77 -25.95 32.80
CA TRP A 42 11.55 -27.13 32.47
C TRP A 42 13.05 -26.97 32.77
N LEU A 43 13.58 -25.75 32.67
CA LEU A 43 14.96 -25.41 33.07
C LEU A 43 15.15 -25.36 34.59
N GLY A 44 14.11 -25.58 35.38
CA GLY A 44 14.16 -25.67 36.85
C GLY A 44 13.79 -24.38 37.58
N LEU A 45 13.27 -23.36 36.87
CA LEU A 45 12.78 -22.13 37.49
C LEU A 45 11.37 -22.32 38.06
N THR A 46 11.02 -21.55 39.10
CA THR A 46 9.64 -21.52 39.60
C THR A 46 8.73 -20.83 38.58
N PHE A 47 7.43 -21.11 38.61
CA PHE A 47 6.45 -20.46 37.72
C PHE A 47 6.52 -18.94 37.79
N GLU A 48 6.60 -18.35 38.99
CA GLU A 48 6.64 -16.90 39.18
C GLU A 48 7.92 -16.28 38.61
N SER A 49 9.07 -16.94 38.81
CA SER A 49 10.34 -16.51 38.22
C SER A 49 10.35 -16.67 36.70
N SER A 50 9.76 -17.75 36.19
CA SER A 50 9.62 -18.01 34.75
C SER A 50 8.72 -16.98 34.08
N LEU A 51 7.58 -16.66 34.70
CA LEU A 51 6.63 -15.66 34.24
C LEU A 51 7.27 -14.26 34.21
N ASN A 52 7.95 -13.84 35.29
CA ASN A 52 8.62 -12.55 35.33
C ASN A 52 9.72 -12.45 34.26
N ASN A 53 10.51 -13.50 34.07
CA ASN A 53 11.54 -13.54 33.01
C ASN A 53 10.93 -13.43 31.62
N VAL A 54 9.84 -14.15 31.34
CA VAL A 54 9.15 -14.08 30.05
C VAL A 54 8.56 -12.69 29.81
N LEU A 55 7.94 -12.08 30.81
CA LEU A 55 7.35 -10.74 30.70
C LEU A 55 8.42 -9.64 30.52
N GLU A 56 9.53 -9.73 31.24
CA GLU A 56 10.64 -8.77 31.15
C GLU A 56 11.36 -8.90 29.79
N GLN A 57 11.62 -10.13 29.33
CA GLN A 57 12.19 -10.37 28.01
C GLN A 57 11.22 -10.03 26.88
N ALA A 58 9.94 -10.32 27.02
CA ALA A 58 8.92 -9.98 26.04
C ALA A 58 8.82 -8.47 25.85
N ASN A 59 8.88 -7.68 26.93
CA ASN A 59 8.88 -6.22 26.83
C ASN A 59 10.12 -5.70 26.08
N ILE A 60 11.32 -6.17 26.44
CA ILE A 60 12.56 -5.73 25.77
C ILE A 60 12.60 -6.18 24.31
N LYS A 61 12.20 -7.42 24.00
CA LYS A 61 12.20 -7.97 22.65
C LYS A 61 11.11 -7.35 21.79
N ALA A 62 9.90 -7.13 22.32
CA ALA A 62 8.82 -6.46 21.62
C ALA A 62 9.15 -4.99 21.37
N VAL A 63 9.68 -4.26 22.35
CA VAL A 63 10.12 -2.86 22.17
C VAL A 63 11.29 -2.77 21.18
N ARG A 64 12.25 -3.69 21.25
CA ARG A 64 13.35 -3.74 20.28
C ARG A 64 12.85 -4.05 18.87
N HIS A 65 11.96 -5.03 18.73
CA HIS A 65 11.36 -5.40 17.46
C HIS A 65 10.54 -4.25 16.89
N LEU A 66 9.68 -3.61 17.70
CA LEU A 66 8.93 -2.42 17.31
C LEU A 66 9.89 -1.31 16.89
N ARG A 67 10.96 -1.03 17.65
CA ARG A 67 11.95 0.00 17.29
C ARG A 67 12.65 -0.33 15.98
N GLU A 68 13.09 -1.56 15.76
CA GLU A 68 13.75 -1.98 14.53
C GLU A 68 12.80 -1.92 13.34
N THR A 69 11.60 -2.47 13.47
CA THR A 69 10.53 -2.42 12.46
C THR A 69 10.17 -0.98 12.13
N TYR A 70 9.91 -0.13 13.12
CA TYR A 70 9.57 1.28 12.90
C TYR A 70 10.74 2.12 12.40
N GLN A 71 11.99 1.87 12.83
CA GLN A 71 13.14 2.62 12.30
C GLN A 71 13.37 2.29 10.81
N ILE A 72 13.19 1.03 10.42
CA ILE A 72 13.29 0.60 9.01
C ILE A 72 12.10 1.16 8.21
N GLU A 73 10.90 1.14 8.79
CA GLU A 73 9.67 1.67 8.20
C GLU A 73 9.45 3.18 8.41
N LEU A 74 10.44 3.96 8.86
CA LEU A 74 10.31 5.43 8.96
C LEU A 74 11.48 6.15 8.30
N ALA A 75 12.60 5.48 8.07
CA ALA A 75 13.79 6.07 7.51
C ALA A 75 13.89 5.80 6.00
N MET A 76 13.39 6.74 5.20
CA MET A 76 13.89 6.91 3.84
C MET A 76 15.37 7.30 3.92
N THR A 77 16.22 6.73 3.06
CA THR A 77 17.65 7.12 3.03
C THR A 77 17.79 8.58 2.61
N ASP A 78 18.86 9.26 3.04
CA ASP A 78 19.09 10.68 2.71
C ASP A 78 19.06 10.93 1.19
N GLU A 79 19.62 10.00 0.41
CA GLU A 79 19.61 10.04 -1.06
C GLU A 79 18.19 9.95 -1.66
N GLN A 80 17.30 9.15 -1.04
CA GLN A 80 15.90 9.07 -1.44
C GLN A 80 15.14 10.34 -1.05
N LEU A 81 15.46 10.92 0.10
CA LEU A 81 14.82 12.13 0.61
C LEU A 81 15.10 13.35 -0.26
N GLU A 82 16.32 13.46 -0.82
CA GLU A 82 16.68 14.53 -1.76
C GLU A 82 15.87 14.48 -3.08
N GLN A 83 15.45 13.29 -3.51
CA GLN A 83 14.74 13.09 -4.78
C GLN A 83 13.22 12.99 -4.61
N ALA A 84 12.73 12.87 -3.38
CA ALA A 84 11.33 12.65 -3.09
C ALA A 84 10.51 13.94 -3.14
N SER A 85 9.31 13.84 -3.70
CA SER A 85 8.33 14.91 -3.61
C SER A 85 7.65 14.91 -2.25
N LEU A 86 7.01 16.04 -1.89
CA LEU A 86 6.26 16.15 -0.65
C LEU A 86 5.15 15.09 -0.53
N ASP A 87 4.48 14.77 -1.64
CA ASP A 87 3.50 13.69 -1.68
C ASP A 87 4.17 12.31 -1.45
N ASP A 88 5.41 12.09 -1.89
CA ASP A 88 6.12 10.84 -1.61
C ASP A 88 6.43 10.71 -0.11
N ILE A 89 6.88 11.80 0.52
CA ILE A 89 7.24 11.83 1.95
C ILE A 89 6.02 11.66 2.85
N VAL A 90 4.90 12.33 2.53
CA VAL A 90 3.68 12.31 3.34
C VAL A 90 2.95 10.95 3.24
N PHE A 91 3.10 10.27 2.10
CA PHE A 91 2.40 9.02 1.83
C PHE A 91 3.30 7.79 1.87
N GLU A 92 4.53 7.91 2.37
CA GLU A 92 5.40 6.74 2.56
C GLU A 92 4.79 5.77 3.60
N PHE A 93 5.21 4.51 3.57
CA PHE A 93 4.81 3.47 4.55
C PHE A 93 3.33 3.07 4.48
N ARG A 94 2.65 2.98 5.64
CA ARG A 94 1.25 2.55 5.75
C ARG A 94 0.31 3.41 4.91
N ASN A 95 0.63 4.70 4.69
CA ASN A 95 -0.17 5.58 3.85
C ASN A 95 -0.12 5.21 2.35
N LYS A 96 0.94 4.51 1.91
CA LYS A 96 1.08 3.94 0.56
C LYS A 96 0.23 2.68 0.40
N ALA A 97 0.21 1.83 1.44
CA ALA A 97 -0.55 0.58 1.46
C ALA A 97 -2.07 0.77 1.32
N TYR A 98 -2.60 1.93 1.72
CA TYR A 98 -4.02 2.27 1.54
C TYR A 98 -4.42 2.63 0.09
N GLY A 99 -3.47 2.68 -0.86
CA GLY A 99 -3.75 2.99 -2.27
C GLY A 99 -4.14 4.45 -2.55
N ALA A 100 -4.24 5.28 -1.52
CA ALA A 100 -4.56 6.71 -1.64
C ALA A 100 -3.47 7.48 -2.41
N TYR A 101 -2.21 7.07 -2.25
CA TYR A 101 -1.06 7.62 -2.97
C TYR A 101 -1.18 7.41 -4.48
N ASP A 102 -1.47 6.18 -4.91
CA ASP A 102 -1.63 5.84 -6.32
C ASP A 102 -2.79 6.61 -6.95
N LEU A 103 -3.89 6.74 -6.22
CA LEU A 103 -5.03 7.52 -6.68
C LEU A 103 -4.63 8.98 -6.89
N ARG A 104 -3.97 9.62 -5.92
CA ARG A 104 -3.56 11.03 -6.00
C ARG A 104 -2.59 11.29 -7.14
N ARG A 105 -1.65 10.37 -7.39
CA ARG A 105 -0.65 10.49 -8.45
C ARG A 105 -1.20 10.19 -9.84
N ALA A 106 -2.06 9.17 -9.97
CA ALA A 106 -2.60 8.73 -11.25
C ALA A 106 -3.80 9.57 -11.71
N TYR A 107 -4.62 10.06 -10.79
CA TYR A 107 -5.86 10.78 -11.09
C TYR A 107 -5.71 11.96 -12.05
N PRO A 108 -4.82 12.96 -11.82
CA PRO A 108 -4.74 14.11 -12.72
C PRO A 108 -4.30 13.74 -14.13
N ILE A 109 -3.41 12.75 -14.26
CA ILE A 109 -2.90 12.30 -15.56
C ILE A 109 -3.99 11.50 -16.30
N ASN A 110 -4.66 10.58 -15.60
CA ASN A 110 -5.77 9.80 -16.14
C ASN A 110 -6.92 10.71 -16.58
N LEU A 111 -7.28 11.70 -15.76
CA LEU A 111 -8.33 12.67 -16.07
C LEU A 111 -7.98 13.49 -17.32
N ARG A 112 -6.74 13.99 -17.41
CA ARG A 112 -6.25 14.71 -18.60
C ARG A 112 -6.32 13.82 -19.85
N ASN A 113 -5.82 12.59 -19.77
CA ASN A 113 -5.80 11.66 -20.90
C ASN A 113 -7.23 11.30 -21.34
N ALA A 114 -8.15 11.06 -20.40
CA ALA A 114 -9.56 10.78 -20.69
C ALA A 114 -10.28 11.97 -21.33
N PHE A 115 -9.99 13.20 -20.88
CA PHE A 115 -10.55 14.41 -21.46
C PHE A 115 -10.07 14.61 -22.90
N ILE A 116 -8.76 14.47 -23.16
CA ILE A 116 -8.18 14.54 -24.50
C ILE A 116 -8.78 13.47 -25.40
N MET A 117 -8.89 12.22 -24.91
CA MET A 117 -9.45 11.11 -25.68
C MET A 117 -10.91 11.38 -26.06
N THR A 118 -11.74 11.82 -25.11
CA THR A 118 -13.15 12.14 -25.34
C THR A 118 -13.31 13.27 -26.37
N LEU A 119 -12.57 14.37 -26.21
CA LEU A 119 -12.61 15.49 -27.14
C LEU A 119 -12.18 15.06 -28.54
N SER A 120 -11.13 14.25 -28.62
CA SER A 120 -10.58 13.76 -29.89
C SER A 120 -11.55 12.84 -30.62
N LEU A 121 -12.19 11.92 -29.90
CA LEU A 121 -13.23 11.04 -30.45
C LEU A 121 -14.44 11.86 -30.92
N PHE A 122 -14.83 12.90 -30.18
CA PHE A 122 -15.92 13.78 -30.57
C PHE A 122 -15.60 14.53 -31.87
N MET A 123 -14.37 15.05 -32.01
CA MET A 123 -13.91 15.66 -33.26
C MET A 123 -13.94 14.68 -34.44
N MET A 124 -13.46 13.45 -34.25
CA MET A 124 -13.53 12.41 -35.27
C MET A 124 -14.97 12.07 -35.65
N GLY A 125 -15.87 12.00 -34.66
CA GLY A 125 -17.30 11.76 -34.88
C GLY A 125 -17.97 12.88 -35.68
N MET A 126 -17.69 14.15 -35.35
CA MET A 126 -18.18 15.29 -36.13
C MET A 126 -17.68 15.27 -37.57
N ALA A 127 -16.39 15.00 -37.79
CA ALA A 127 -15.83 14.89 -39.14
C ALA A 127 -16.42 13.70 -39.92
N MET A 128 -16.71 12.59 -39.24
CA MET A 128 -17.39 11.44 -39.84
C MET A 128 -18.83 11.77 -40.22
N MET A 129 -19.54 12.55 -39.41
CA MET A 129 -20.90 12.98 -39.72
C MET A 129 -20.94 14.00 -40.87
N ASP A 130 -19.99 14.94 -40.93
CA ASP A 130 -19.82 15.85 -42.09
C ASP A 130 -19.51 15.07 -43.38
N ARG A 131 -18.74 13.97 -43.30
CA ARG A 131 -18.51 13.06 -44.44
C ARG A 131 -19.81 12.46 -44.98
N LEU A 132 -20.70 11.99 -44.10
CA LEU A 132 -21.95 11.37 -44.55
C LEU A 132 -22.83 12.32 -45.37
N GLY A 133 -22.66 13.64 -45.18
CA GLY A 133 -23.35 14.67 -45.95
C GLY A 133 -22.66 15.12 -47.24
N ARG A 134 -21.43 14.66 -47.55
CA ARG A 134 -20.64 15.10 -48.72
C ARG A 134 -20.18 13.92 -49.59
N GLU A 135 -20.27 14.06 -50.91
CA GLU A 135 -19.93 12.99 -51.86
C GLU A 135 -18.43 12.66 -51.97
N THR A 136 -17.53 13.61 -51.62
CA THR A 136 -16.08 13.42 -51.76
C THR A 136 -15.33 13.78 -50.48
N TRP A 137 -14.37 12.94 -50.10
CA TRP A 137 -13.52 13.17 -48.92
C TRP A 137 -12.23 13.88 -49.33
N SER A 138 -11.94 14.99 -48.65
CA SER A 138 -10.66 15.69 -48.80
C SER A 138 -10.04 15.94 -47.44
N TYR A 139 -8.81 15.46 -47.25
CA TYR A 139 -8.02 15.70 -46.04
C TYR A 139 -7.58 17.17 -45.87
N VAL A 140 -7.63 17.95 -46.95
CA VAL A 140 -7.29 19.39 -46.96
C VAL A 140 -8.49 20.26 -46.56
N SER A 141 -9.69 19.67 -46.50
CA SER A 141 -10.90 20.36 -46.04
C SER A 141 -10.92 20.55 -44.52
N LEU A 142 -11.77 21.46 -44.04
CA LEU A 142 -11.96 21.72 -42.61
C LEU A 142 -12.37 20.43 -41.85
N GLY A 143 -13.24 19.60 -42.42
CA GLY A 143 -13.62 18.30 -41.84
C GLY A 143 -12.45 17.30 -41.82
N GLY A 144 -11.63 17.27 -42.88
CA GLY A 144 -10.41 16.47 -42.92
C GLY A 144 -9.37 16.86 -41.87
N ALA A 145 -9.17 18.17 -41.68
CA ALA A 145 -8.28 18.71 -40.65
C ALA A 145 -8.76 18.36 -39.23
N VAL A 146 -10.06 18.49 -38.96
CA VAL A 146 -10.69 18.09 -37.69
C VAL A 146 -10.52 16.60 -37.43
N TRP A 147 -10.65 15.75 -38.45
CA TRP A 147 -10.43 14.31 -38.34
C TRP A 147 -8.98 13.96 -37.98
N ILE A 148 -8.00 14.58 -38.67
CA ILE A 148 -6.58 14.36 -38.39
C ILE A 148 -6.23 14.83 -36.98
N LEU A 149 -6.73 15.98 -36.55
CA LEU A 149 -6.48 16.50 -35.20
C LEU A 149 -7.05 15.58 -34.12
N GLY A 150 -8.24 15.03 -34.35
CA GLY A 150 -8.82 13.99 -33.49
C GLY A 150 -7.98 12.71 -33.47
N LEU A 151 -7.50 12.22 -34.63
CA LEU A 151 -6.61 11.05 -34.70
C LEU A 151 -5.32 11.27 -33.90
N CYS A 152 -4.69 12.44 -34.05
CA CYS A 152 -3.50 12.83 -33.30
C CYS A 152 -3.77 12.88 -31.78
N GLY A 153 -4.93 13.39 -31.36
CA GLY A 153 -5.28 13.45 -29.95
C GLY A 153 -5.55 12.06 -29.33
N VAL A 154 -6.23 11.16 -30.05
CA VAL A 154 -6.41 9.76 -29.59
C VAL A 154 -5.07 9.04 -29.47
N THR A 155 -4.22 9.14 -30.50
CA THR A 155 -2.89 8.50 -30.49
C THR A 155 -2.03 9.04 -29.34
N PHE A 156 -2.04 10.36 -29.10
CA PHE A 156 -1.36 10.96 -27.95
C PHE A 156 -1.87 10.40 -26.61
N ALA A 157 -3.20 10.33 -26.42
CA ALA A 157 -3.79 9.84 -25.18
C ALA A 157 -3.42 8.37 -24.91
N VAL A 158 -3.42 7.52 -25.93
CA VAL A 158 -3.04 6.10 -25.83
C VAL A 158 -1.56 5.94 -25.48
N VAL A 159 -0.66 6.67 -26.17
CA VAL A 159 0.79 6.62 -25.88
C VAL A 159 1.09 7.15 -24.49
N SER A 160 0.47 8.26 -24.09
CA SER A 160 0.59 8.85 -22.74
C SER A 160 0.18 7.84 -21.66
N TRP A 161 -0.95 7.15 -21.86
CA TRP A 161 -1.41 6.10 -20.94
C TRP A 161 -0.44 4.90 -20.89
N TYR A 162 0.05 4.45 -22.04
CA TYR A 162 0.99 3.32 -22.10
C TYR A 162 2.31 3.61 -21.36
N LEU A 163 2.88 4.80 -21.56
CA LEU A 163 4.09 5.24 -20.87
C LEU A 163 3.86 5.37 -19.35
N GLN A 164 2.68 5.85 -18.94
CA GLN A 164 2.31 5.92 -17.53
C GLN A 164 2.16 4.54 -16.91
N HIS A 165 1.55 3.59 -17.62
CA HIS A 165 1.36 2.23 -17.14
C HIS A 165 2.71 1.53 -16.89
N ILE A 166 3.68 1.68 -17.81
CA ILE A 166 5.04 1.17 -17.62
C ILE A 166 5.70 1.78 -16.37
N ARG A 167 5.57 3.10 -16.19
CA ARG A 167 6.16 3.80 -15.04
C ARG A 167 5.57 3.32 -13.71
N GLN A 168 4.27 3.02 -13.67
CA GLN A 168 3.62 2.46 -12.49
C GLN A 168 4.12 1.04 -12.18
N GLN A 169 4.27 0.18 -13.19
CA GLN A 169 4.81 -1.16 -12.99
C GLN A 169 6.25 -1.15 -12.43
N GLN A 170 7.07 -0.20 -12.86
CA GLN A 170 8.44 -0.04 -12.33
C GLN A 170 8.45 0.37 -10.85
N LEU A 171 7.48 1.14 -10.38
CA LEU A 171 7.38 1.57 -8.98
C LEU A 171 6.93 0.43 -8.04
N TYR A 172 6.17 -0.53 -8.55
CA TYR A 172 5.71 -1.70 -7.77
C TYR A 172 6.75 -2.84 -7.68
N MET A 173 7.75 -2.83 -8.56
CA MET A 173 8.83 -3.82 -8.61
C MET A 173 10.08 -3.37 -7.83
N ARG A 174 10.04 -2.19 -7.20
CA ARG A 174 11.12 -1.58 -6.42
C ARG A 174 10.70 -1.49 -4.96
#